data_AF-A0A0C1IJJ4-F1
#
_entry.id   AF-A0A0C1IJJ4-F1
#
_cell.length_a   1.000
_cell.length_b   1.000
_cell.length_c   1.000
_cell.angle_alpha   90.00
_cell.angle_beta   90.00
_cell.angle_gamma   90.00
#
_symmetry.space_group_name_H-M   'P 1'
#
loop_
_entity.id
_entity.type
_entity.pdbx_description
1 polymer ?
#
loop_
_entity_poly.entity_id
_entity_poly.type
_entity_poly.pdbx_seq_one_letter_code
_entity_poly.pdbx_strand_id
1 'polypeptide(L)'
;MKVEGKDAPGRIWGTALQDQMTRNNIKIGDKATFVEAGKEEVTRSRRNPETDEPERVNVTRKAWDVKNIDRQIDRDPEVQERRRLEREDRARGDRSISR
;
A
#
# COMPACT_ATOMS: atom_id res chain seq x y z
N MET A 1 -18.57 -27.96 -1.73
CA MET A 1 -19.00 -26.55 -1.58
C MET A 1 -18.49 -25.79 -2.81
N LYS A 2 -19.36 -25.50 -3.78
CA LYS A 2 -19.00 -24.69 -4.96
C LYS A 2 -19.12 -23.23 -4.56
N VAL A 3 -18.01 -22.49 -4.59
CA VAL A 3 -18.00 -21.05 -4.34
C VAL A 3 -18.34 -20.37 -5.67
N GLU A 4 -19.63 -20.13 -5.90
CA GLU A 4 -20.09 -19.37 -7.05
C GLU A 4 -19.69 -17.91 -6.92
N GLY A 5 -18.86 -17.46 -7.86
CA GLY A 5 -18.88 -16.10 -8.39
C GLY A 5 -18.41 -14.97 -7.46
N LYS A 6 -17.09 -14.67 -7.46
CA LYS A 6 -16.51 -13.31 -7.64
C LYS A 6 -15.04 -13.17 -7.27
N ASP A 7 -14.33 -14.21 -6.84
CA ASP A 7 -12.91 -14.10 -6.48
C ASP A 7 -11.97 -14.73 -7.51
N ALA A 8 -12.07 -14.33 -8.79
CA ALA A 8 -10.92 -14.49 -9.66
C ALA A 8 -9.86 -13.49 -9.16
N PRO A 9 -8.65 -13.92 -8.75
CA PRO A 9 -7.63 -13.00 -8.26
C PRO A 9 -7.37 -11.94 -9.33
N GLY A 10 -7.80 -10.71 -9.07
CA GLY A 10 -7.63 -9.60 -9.98
C GLY A 10 -6.15 -9.37 -10.20
N ARG A 11 -5.70 -9.37 -11.47
CA ARG A 11 -4.32 -8.96 -11.78
C ARG A 11 -4.20 -7.46 -11.56
N ILE A 12 -3.49 -7.08 -10.50
CA ILE A 12 -3.00 -5.72 -10.31
C ILE A 12 -1.78 -5.56 -11.22
N TRP A 13 -1.81 -4.54 -12.07
CA TRP A 13 -0.68 -4.23 -12.95
C TRP A 13 0.48 -3.65 -12.14
N GLY A 14 1.71 -4.04 -12.47
CA GLY A 14 2.90 -3.80 -11.64
C GLY A 14 3.10 -2.35 -11.16
N THR A 15 2.85 -1.35 -12.01
CA THR A 15 2.97 0.07 -11.63
C THR A 15 1.95 0.47 -10.56
N ALA A 16 0.71 -0.01 -10.66
CA ALA A 16 -0.31 0.28 -9.65
C ALA A 16 0.01 -0.41 -8.32
N LEU A 17 0.58 -1.61 -8.35
CA LEU A 17 1.02 -2.30 -7.14
C LEU A 17 2.18 -1.56 -6.47
N GLN A 18 3.20 -1.16 -7.23
CA GLN A 18 4.34 -0.39 -6.72
C GLN A 18 3.88 0.95 -6.13
N ASP A 19 3.02 1.69 -6.83
CA ASP A 19 2.45 2.95 -6.33
C ASP A 19 1.74 2.74 -4.99
N GLN A 20 0.92 1.69 -4.88
CA GLN A 20 0.18 1.40 -3.64
C GLN A 20 1.09 0.93 -2.51
N MET A 21 2.13 0.15 -2.82
CA MET A 21 3.13 -0.25 -1.83
C MET A 21 3.89 0.96 -1.29
N THR A 22 4.32 1.88 -2.15
CA THR A 22 5.00 3.11 -1.73
C THR A 22 4.08 4.05 -0.96
N ARG A 23 2.86 4.32 -1.46
CA ARG A 23 1.89 5.21 -0.81
C ARG A 23 1.47 4.72 0.59
N ASN A 24 1.31 3.41 0.76
CA ASN A 24 0.88 2.81 2.03
C ASN A 24 2.02 2.23 2.87
N ASN A 25 3.28 2.42 2.43
CA ASN A 25 4.48 1.87 3.07
C ASN A 25 4.39 0.36 3.36
N ILE A 26 3.85 -0.40 2.41
CA ILE A 26 3.70 -1.86 2.49
C ILE A 26 5.07 -2.47 2.22
N LYS A 27 5.56 -3.27 3.17
CA LYS A 27 6.85 -3.95 3.05
C LYS A 27 6.67 -5.42 2.73
N ILE A 28 7.74 -6.04 2.24
CA ILE A 28 7.79 -7.49 2.05
C ILE A 28 7.56 -8.15 3.42
N GLY A 29 6.54 -9.00 3.51
CA GLY A 29 6.10 -9.64 4.75
C GLY A 29 4.78 -9.10 5.30
N ASP A 30 4.40 -7.88 4.95
CA ASP A 30 3.11 -7.31 5.34
C ASP A 30 1.97 -7.98 4.56
N LYS A 31 0.86 -8.24 5.24
CA LYS A 31 -0.37 -8.69 4.58
C LYS A 31 -1.27 -7.48 4.39
N ALA A 32 -1.71 -7.25 3.15
CA ALA A 32 -2.59 -6.14 2.81
C ALA A 32 -3.71 -6.63 1.89
N THR A 33 -4.90 -6.07 2.04
CA THR A 33 -6.04 -6.34 1.16
C THR A 33 -6.17 -5.22 0.14
N PHE A 34 -6.02 -5.53 -1.14
CA PHE A 34 -6.23 -4.57 -2.22
C PHE A 34 -7.70 -4.57 -2.64
N VAL A 35 -8.30 -3.38 -2.75
CA VAL A 35 -9.69 -3.20 -3.17
C VAL A 35 -9.76 -2.28 -4.38
N GLU A 36 -10.72 -2.54 -5.27
CA GLU A 36 -10.96 -1.66 -6.42
C GLU A 36 -11.64 -0.37 -5.93
N ALA A 37 -10.97 0.77 -6.08
CA ALA A 37 -11.45 2.08 -5.64
C ALA A 37 -12.07 2.92 -6.77
N GLY A 38 -11.94 2.48 -8.02
CA GLY A 38 -12.53 3.14 -9.17
C GLY A 38 -11.62 3.11 -10.40
N LYS A 39 -11.59 4.22 -11.14
CA LYS A 39 -10.76 4.41 -12.34
C LYS A 39 -9.87 5.64 -12.14
N GLU A 40 -8.60 5.52 -12.51
CA GLU A 40 -7.60 6.59 -12.44
C GLU A 40 -7.07 6.86 -13.85
N GLU A 41 -6.96 8.12 -14.24
CA GLU A 41 -6.32 8.51 -15.49
C GLU A 41 -4.81 8.63 -15.27
N VAL A 42 -4.03 7.92 -16.09
CA VAL A 42 -2.57 7.91 -15.99
C VAL A 42 -1.96 8.25 -17.33
N THR A 43 -1.04 9.20 -17.32
CA THR A 43 -0.24 9.52 -18.50
C THR A 43 0.90 8.52 -18.59
N ARG A 44 0.94 7.75 -19.68
CA ARG A 44 2.05 6.84 -20.00
C ARG A 44 2.79 7.33 -21.23
N SER A 45 4.11 7.31 -21.16
CA SER A 45 4.97 7.45 -22.34
C SER A 45 4.90 6.16 -23.17
N ARG A 46 4.37 6.25 -24.39
CA ARG A 46 4.35 5.18 -25.39
C ARG A 46 5.21 5.61 -26.57
N ARG A 47 5.99 4.69 -27.12
CA ARG A 47 6.71 4.94 -28.38
C ARG A 47 5.71 4.90 -29.53
N ASN A 48 5.64 5.97 -30.31
CA ASN A 48 4.79 6.03 -31.48
C ASN A 48 5.40 5.12 -32.58
N PRO A 49 4.65 4.15 -33.11
CA PRO A 49 5.19 3.21 -34.09
C PRO A 49 5.45 3.84 -35.47
N GLU A 50 4.87 5.00 -35.77
CA GLU A 50 5.05 5.70 -37.05
C GLU A 50 6.20 6.70 -37.01
N THR A 51 6.38 7.43 -35.91
CA THR A 51 7.40 8.48 -35.78
C THR A 51 8.62 8.08 -34.96
N ASP A 52 8.56 6.92 -34.29
CA ASP A 52 9.58 6.42 -33.36
C ASP A 52 9.83 7.30 -32.13
N GLU A 53 9.06 8.38 -31.98
CA GLU A 53 9.17 9.35 -30.89
C GLU A 53 8.38 8.94 -29.63
N PRO A 54 8.82 9.38 -28.44
CA PRO A 54 8.08 9.16 -27.20
C PRO A 54 6.85 10.08 -27.14
N GLU A 55 5.66 9.49 -27.22
CA GLU A 55 4.38 10.18 -27.10
C GLU A 55 3.78 9.98 -25.71
N ARG A 56 3.22 11.03 -25.11
CA ARG A 56 2.49 10.95 -23.83
C ARG A 56 1.02 10.70 -24.11
N VAL A 57 0.53 9.54 -23.70
CA VAL A 57 -0.88 9.15 -23.89
C VAL A 57 -1.55 9.04 -22.52
N ASN A 58 -2.71 9.68 -22.37
CA ASN A 58 -3.56 9.49 -21.20
C ASN A 58 -4.36 8.20 -21.37
N VAL A 59 -4.23 7.30 -20.40
CA VAL A 59 -4.95 6.03 -20.36
C VAL A 59 -5.68 5.89 -19.04
N THR A 60 -6.93 5.44 -19.11
CA THR A 60 -7.70 5.13 -17.91
C THR A 60 -7.33 3.73 -17.41
N ARG A 61 -6.79 3.62 -16.20
CA ARG A 61 -6.52 2.35 -15.51
C ARG A 61 -7.46 2.16 -14.32
N LYS A 62 -7.58 0.92 -13.83
CA LYS A 62 -8.26 0.66 -12.56
C LYS A 62 -7.47 1.27 -11.41
N ALA A 63 -8.15 2.03 -10.57
CA ALA A 63 -7.63 2.55 -9.32
C ALA A 63 -7.75 1.48 -8.24
N TRP A 64 -6.66 1.28 -7.51
CA TRP A 64 -6.59 0.35 -6.39
C TRP A 64 -6.42 1.15 -5.10
N ASP A 65 -7.03 0.69 -4.03
CA ASP A 65 -6.85 1.18 -2.67
C ASP A 65 -6.49 0.00 -1.77
N VAL A 66 -5.96 0.29 -0.58
CA VAL A 66 -5.45 -0.72 0.34
C VAL A 66 -6.18 -0.62 1.67
N LYS A 67 -6.71 -1.76 2.12
CA LYS A 67 -7.33 -1.91 3.44
C LYS A 67 -6.66 -3.03 4.22
N ASN A 68 -6.82 -3.00 5.54
CA ASN A 68 -6.37 -4.04 6.47
C ASN A 68 -4.88 -4.42 6.28
N ILE A 69 -3.98 -3.46 6.55
CA ILE A 69 -2.53 -3.71 6.51
C ILE A 69 -2.12 -4.33 7.85
N ASP A 70 -1.90 -5.65 7.85
CA ASP A 70 -1.28 -6.39 8.94
C ASP A 70 0.24 -6.38 8.74
N ARG A 71 0.92 -5.60 9.58
CA ARG A 71 2.35 -5.34 9.46
C ARG A 71 3.15 -6.41 10.15
N GLN A 72 4.09 -7.03 9.45
CA GLN A 72 4.94 -8.07 10.05
C GLN A 72 5.84 -7.51 11.15
N ILE A 73 6.26 -6.24 11.03
CA ILE A 73 7.06 -5.55 12.06
C ILE A 73 6.31 -5.45 13.40
N ASP A 74 4.97 -5.43 13.38
CA ASP A 74 4.17 -5.46 14.62
C ASP A 74 4.12 -6.87 15.24
N ARG A 75 4.63 -7.92 14.57
CA ARG A 75 4.75 -9.27 15.15
C ARG A 75 6.14 -9.54 15.73
N ASP A 76 7.09 -8.63 15.54
CA ASP A 76 8.43 -8.77 16.11
C ASP A 76 8.39 -8.43 17.62
N PRO A 77 8.67 -9.39 18.52
CA PRO A 77 8.60 -9.17 19.96
C PRO A 77 9.57 -8.09 20.44
N GLU A 78 10.72 -7.90 19.79
CA GLU A 78 11.68 -6.85 20.17
C GLU A 78 11.16 -5.45 19.80
N VAL A 79 10.48 -5.34 18.66
CA VAL A 79 9.88 -4.07 18.22
C VAL A 79 8.67 -3.71 19.08
N GLN A 80 7.86 -4.70 19.45
CA GLN A 80 6.74 -4.56 20.39
C GLN A 80 7.23 -4.08 21.76
N GLU A 81 8.27 -4.71 22.31
CA GLU A 81 8.82 -4.35 23.62
C GLU A 81 9.46 -2.96 23.60
N ARG A 82 10.21 -2.61 22.55
CA ARG A 82 10.76 -1.26 22.39
C ARG A 82 9.67 -0.19 22.33
N ARG A 83 8.59 -0.43 21.60
CA ARG A 83 7.44 0.51 21.56
C ARG A 83 6.69 0.58 22.88
N ARG A 84 6.60 -0.53 23.62
CA ARG A 84 6.03 -0.55 24.97
C ARG A 84 6.85 0.33 25.90
N LEU A 85 8.17 0.16 25.92
CA LEU A 85 9.09 0.97 26.72
C LEU A 85 9.01 2.46 26.35
N GLU A 86 8.98 2.81 25.06
CA GLU A 86 8.85 4.20 24.60
C GLU A 86 7.53 4.86 25.04
N ARG A 87 6.42 4.10 25.05
CA ARG A 87 5.12 4.57 25.56
C ARG A 87 5.15 4.77 27.07
N GLU A 88 5.76 3.85 27.81
CA GLU A 88 5.91 3.96 29.26
C GLU A 88 6.79 5.16 29.65
N ASP A 89 7.84 5.43 28.88
CA ASP A 89 8.74 6.57 29.08
C ASP A 89 8.03 7.90 28.80
N ARG A 90 7.29 8.01 27.69
CA ARG A 90 6.45 9.18 27.39
C ARG A 90 5.40 9.44 28.47
N ALA A 91 4.70 8.40 28.93
CA ALA A 91 3.72 8.50 30.01
C ALA A 91 4.33 8.85 31.38
N ARG A 92 5.64 8.65 31.55
CA ARG A 92 6.40 9.06 32.73
C ARG A 92 6.87 10.52 32.61
N GLY A 93 7.35 10.91 31.43
CA GLY A 93 7.73 12.29 31.11
C GLY A 93 6.58 13.30 31.23
N ASP A 94 5.37 12.94 30.77
CA ASP A 94 4.19 13.80 30.92
C ASP A 94 3.76 13.98 32.38
N ARG A 95 4.00 12.98 33.24
CA ARG A 95 3.71 13.06 34.68
C ARG A 95 4.72 13.91 35.46
N SER A 96 5.92 14.14 34.93
CA SER A 96 6.93 14.98 35.58
C SER A 96 6.80 16.48 35.28
N ILE A 97 6.04 16.87 34.25
CA ILE A 97 5.86 18.29 33.87
C ILE A 97 4.68 18.94 34.62
N SER A 98 3.83 18.15 35.28
CA SER A 98 2.61 18.64 35.95
C SER A 98 2.76 18.90 37.46
N ARG A 99 3.95 19.26 37.97
CA ARG A 99 4.15 19.57 39.39
C ARG A 99 4.73 20.97 39.60
#